data_AF-A0A558DEL3-F1
#
_entry.id   AF-A0A558DEL3-F1
#
_cell.length_a   1.000
_cell.length_b   1.000
_cell.length_c   1.000
_cell.angle_alpha   90.00
_cell.angle_beta   90.00
_cell.angle_gamma   90.00
#
_symmetry.space_group_name_H-M   'P 1'
#
loop_
_entity.id
_entity.type
_entity.pdbx_description
1 polymer ?
#
loop_
_entity_poly.entity_id
_entity_poly.type
_entity_poly.pdbx_seq_one_letter_code
_entity_poly.pdbx_strand_id
1 'polypeptide(L)'
;MTSWLRRNFDGIGLTQSPPGPHLAALQERYGGTVLLCIDVSGSMQGKPLKKALQGGEEFLSQAWENHYRCGIVLWHSSIERYVPPDAPRNEVLDGLRGRIGSGGTNVVPALEVAKKLFGGMRGDRVVCLFGDGDLGDRRRARALARELCAMGVRIVVRGLGRGAAEALGELACPGTQDGERLITDERGIT
;
A
#
# COMPACT_ATOMS: atom_id res chain seq x y z
N MET A 1 -15.83 -8.48 2.76
CA MET A 1 -14.91 -9.49 2.18
C MET A 1 -13.70 -8.76 1.63
N THR A 2 -12.50 -9.18 2.04
CA THR A 2 -11.24 -8.48 1.70
C THR A 2 -10.85 -8.73 0.25
N SER A 3 -11.02 -7.71 -0.59
CA SER A 3 -10.94 -7.81 -2.05
C SER A 3 -9.53 -7.57 -2.62
N TRP A 4 -8.62 -6.96 -1.86
CA TRP A 4 -7.28 -6.60 -2.36
C TRP A 4 -6.22 -7.72 -2.23
N LEU A 5 -6.52 -8.76 -1.45
CA LEU A 5 -5.65 -9.91 -1.23
C LEU A 5 -5.65 -10.81 -2.46
N ARG A 6 -4.46 -11.15 -2.96
CA ARG A 6 -4.35 -12.12 -4.04
C ARG A 6 -4.69 -13.52 -3.53
N ARG A 7 -5.90 -13.98 -3.82
CA ARG A 7 -6.34 -15.36 -3.55
C ARG A 7 -5.73 -16.30 -4.60
N ASN A 8 -4.54 -16.81 -4.36
CA ASN A 8 -4.04 -17.94 -5.15
C ASN A 8 -4.42 -19.24 -4.40
N PHE A 9 -5.47 -19.92 -4.83
CA PHE A 9 -5.90 -21.23 -4.30
C PHE A 9 -5.69 -22.38 -5.32
N ASP A 10 -4.70 -22.29 -6.20
CA ASP A 10 -4.35 -23.38 -7.13
C ASP A 10 -3.05 -24.11 -6.72
N GLY A 11 -2.81 -24.22 -5.42
CA GLY A 11 -1.77 -25.10 -4.89
C GLY A 11 -2.36 -26.49 -4.64
N ILE A 12 -1.95 -27.49 -5.44
CA ILE A 12 -2.20 -28.91 -5.13
C ILE A 12 -1.76 -29.14 -3.67
N GLY A 13 -2.71 -29.56 -2.82
CA GLY A 13 -2.47 -29.73 -1.39
C GLY A 13 -1.22 -30.59 -1.14
N LEU A 14 -0.19 -29.99 -0.56
CA LEU A 14 1.03 -30.70 -0.17
C LEU A 14 0.71 -31.51 1.10
N THR A 15 0.30 -32.76 0.93
CA THR A 15 -0.06 -33.69 2.03
C THR A 15 1.13 -34.36 2.72
N GLN A 16 2.36 -33.84 2.58
CA GLN A 16 3.52 -34.45 3.22
C GLN A 16 3.85 -33.80 4.56
N SER A 17 3.77 -34.61 5.62
CA SER A 17 4.36 -34.34 6.94
C SER A 17 5.50 -35.33 7.18
N PRO A 18 6.72 -34.86 7.55
CA PRO A 18 7.09 -33.46 7.73
C PRO A 18 7.22 -32.72 6.39
N PRO A 19 7.06 -31.39 6.38
CA PRO A 19 7.25 -30.60 5.17
C PRO A 19 8.68 -30.74 4.65
N GLY A 20 8.81 -30.97 3.33
CA GLY A 20 10.11 -31.10 2.68
C GLY A 20 10.98 -29.83 2.80
N PRO A 21 12.29 -29.93 2.50
CA PRO A 21 13.27 -28.85 2.68
C PRO A 21 12.97 -27.58 1.87
N HIS A 22 12.06 -27.65 0.89
CA HIS A 22 11.67 -26.55 0.02
C HIS A 22 10.46 -25.73 0.52
N LEU A 23 9.87 -26.07 1.68
CA LEU A 23 8.73 -25.33 2.22
C LEU A 23 9.07 -23.84 2.46
N ALA A 24 10.24 -23.53 3.01
CA ALA A 24 10.66 -22.15 3.24
C ALA A 24 10.75 -21.35 1.93
N ALA A 25 11.28 -21.96 0.86
CA ALA A 25 11.37 -21.35 -0.47
C ALA A 25 9.99 -21.18 -1.13
N LEU A 26 9.04 -22.09 -0.86
CA LEU A 26 7.64 -21.94 -1.29
C LEU A 26 6.92 -20.84 -0.50
N GLN A 27 7.09 -20.80 0.83
CA GLN A 27 6.53 -19.75 1.68
C GLN A 27 7.08 -18.37 1.33
N GLU A 28 8.37 -18.24 1.01
CA GLU A 28 8.95 -17.00 0.49
C GLU A 28 8.37 -16.61 -0.88
N ARG A 29 7.95 -17.60 -1.67
CA ARG A 29 7.30 -17.41 -2.98
C ARG A 29 5.80 -17.11 -2.87
N TYR A 30 5.15 -17.50 -1.77
CA TYR A 30 3.75 -17.23 -1.45
C TYR A 30 3.54 -16.08 -0.45
N GLY A 31 4.61 -15.61 0.19
CA GLY A 31 4.66 -14.40 0.99
C GLY A 31 4.76 -13.15 0.10
N GLY A 32 4.24 -12.05 0.59
CA GLY A 32 4.28 -10.77 -0.11
C GLY A 32 4.87 -9.66 0.73
N THR A 33 5.15 -8.55 0.08
CA THR A 33 5.53 -7.30 0.74
C THR A 33 4.49 -6.23 0.42
N VAL A 34 4.00 -5.59 1.47
CA VAL A 34 3.12 -4.42 1.42
C VAL A 34 3.90 -3.19 1.86
N LEU A 35 3.78 -2.12 1.10
CA LEU A 35 4.18 -0.78 1.49
C LEU A 35 2.92 0.08 1.58
N LEU A 36 2.48 0.36 2.81
CA LEU A 36 1.38 1.28 3.05
C LEU A 36 1.90 2.71 2.97
N CYS A 37 1.28 3.49 2.10
CA CYS A 37 1.66 4.84 1.80
C CYS A 37 0.46 5.72 2.24
N ILE A 38 0.65 6.68 3.15
CA ILE A 38 -0.38 7.66 3.55
C ILE A 38 0.07 9.12 3.31
N ASP A 39 -0.81 9.90 2.67
CA ASP A 39 -0.71 11.35 2.55
C ASP A 39 -0.99 12.01 3.92
N VAL A 40 0.00 12.76 4.42
CA VAL A 40 -0.05 13.55 5.65
C VAL A 40 0.12 15.05 5.35
N SER A 41 -0.32 15.50 4.17
CA SER A 41 -0.34 16.91 3.77
C SER A 41 -1.34 17.74 4.57
N GLY A 42 -1.26 19.07 4.45
CA GLY A 42 -2.16 19.99 5.16
C GLY A 42 -3.65 19.78 4.84
N SER A 43 -4.00 19.38 3.61
CA SER A 43 -5.39 19.10 3.21
C SER A 43 -5.97 17.86 3.90
N MET A 44 -5.11 16.95 4.34
CA MET A 44 -5.49 15.75 5.09
C MET A 44 -5.81 16.05 6.56
N GLN A 45 -5.48 17.24 7.08
CA GLN A 45 -5.62 17.59 8.49
C GLN A 45 -7.04 17.33 9.03
N GLY A 46 -7.11 16.76 10.24
CA GLY A 46 -8.38 16.51 10.92
C GLY A 46 -8.99 15.16 10.58
N LYS A 47 -10.23 15.15 10.09
CA LYS A 47 -11.00 13.92 9.85
C LYS A 47 -10.38 13.00 8.78
N PRO A 48 -9.91 13.50 7.61
CA PRO A 48 -9.36 12.64 6.56
C PRO A 48 -8.13 11.87 7.03
N LEU A 49 -7.17 12.52 7.69
CA LEU A 49 -5.98 11.87 8.23
C LEU A 49 -6.33 10.83 9.29
N LYS A 50 -7.25 11.13 10.21
CA LYS A 50 -7.69 10.13 11.21
C LYS A 50 -8.26 8.87 10.55
N LYS A 51 -9.09 9.03 9.52
CA LYS A 51 -9.61 7.91 8.73
C LYS A 51 -8.50 7.17 7.97
N ALA A 52 -7.53 7.89 7.42
CA ALA A 52 -6.40 7.31 6.71
C ALA A 52 -5.56 6.41 7.62
N LEU A 53 -5.24 6.91 8.82
CA LEU A 53 -4.47 6.17 9.82
C LEU A 53 -5.25 4.94 10.31
N GLN A 54 -6.54 5.09 10.64
CA GLN A 54 -7.38 3.96 11.06
C GLN A 54 -7.49 2.89 9.97
N GLY A 55 -7.87 3.29 8.74
CA GLY A 55 -7.97 2.35 7.63
C GLY A 55 -6.61 1.73 7.24
N GLY A 56 -5.52 2.47 7.45
CA GLY A 56 -4.16 1.98 7.31
C GLY A 56 -3.80 0.90 8.33
N GLU A 57 -4.14 1.11 9.60
CA GLU A 57 -3.96 0.11 10.67
C GLU A 57 -4.77 -1.18 10.39
N GLU A 58 -6.04 -1.03 9.97
CA GLU A 58 -6.89 -2.16 9.60
C GLU A 58 -6.33 -2.93 8.39
N PHE A 59 -5.85 -2.20 7.38
CA PHE A 59 -5.20 -2.78 6.21
C PHE A 59 -3.91 -3.54 6.58
N LEU A 60 -3.08 -2.98 7.44
CA LEU A 60 -1.87 -3.65 7.93
C LEU A 60 -2.20 -4.90 8.76
N SER A 61 -3.23 -4.86 9.62
CA SER A 61 -3.68 -6.05 10.37
C SER A 61 -4.02 -7.19 9.42
N GLN A 62 -4.83 -6.92 8.40
CA GLN A 62 -5.19 -7.90 7.38
C GLN A 62 -3.96 -8.41 6.61
N ALA A 63 -3.01 -7.53 6.29
CA ALA A 63 -1.78 -7.90 5.60
C ALA A 63 -0.93 -8.86 6.44
N TRP A 64 -0.72 -8.56 7.73
CA TRP A 64 0.00 -9.45 8.66
C TRP A 64 -0.71 -10.79 8.88
N GLU A 65 -2.03 -10.79 9.02
CA GLU A 65 -2.85 -12.01 9.10
C GLU A 65 -2.71 -12.91 7.87
N ASN A 66 -2.33 -12.33 6.72
CA ASN A 66 -2.06 -13.04 5.48
C ASN A 66 -0.55 -13.16 5.18
N HIS A 67 0.29 -13.07 6.21
CA HIS A 67 1.74 -13.27 6.14
C HIS A 67 2.51 -12.31 5.22
N TYR A 68 2.00 -11.10 5.02
CA TYR A 68 2.76 -10.05 4.34
C TYR A 68 3.77 -9.39 5.30
N ARG A 69 4.95 -9.10 4.78
CA ARG A 69 5.86 -8.11 5.37
C ARG A 69 5.32 -6.72 5.09
N CYS A 70 5.24 -5.87 6.10
CA CYS A 70 4.55 -4.58 5.96
C CYS A 70 5.45 -3.44 6.41
N GLY A 71 5.66 -2.47 5.53
CA GLY A 71 6.30 -1.20 5.83
C GLY A 71 5.34 -0.03 5.63
N ILE A 72 5.73 1.15 6.10
CA ILE A 72 4.97 2.38 5.88
C ILE A 72 5.84 3.49 5.27
N VAL A 73 5.20 4.35 4.48
CA VAL A 73 5.70 5.64 4.04
C VAL A 73 4.64 6.69 4.30
N LEU A 74 5.01 7.76 4.99
CA LEU A 74 4.19 8.94 5.19
C LEU A 74 4.80 10.09 4.40
N TRP A 75 4.01 10.81 3.62
CA TRP A 75 4.50 11.92 2.81
C TRP A 75 3.61 13.17 2.88
N HIS A 76 4.25 14.30 2.64
CA HIS A 76 3.60 15.55 2.23
C HIS A 76 4.38 16.07 1.01
N SER A 77 5.03 17.22 1.09
CA SER A 77 5.96 17.70 0.05
C SER A 77 7.25 16.86 -0.05
N SER A 78 7.53 16.03 0.95
CA SER A 78 8.67 15.11 1.05
C SER A 78 8.28 13.90 1.90
N ILE A 79 9.19 12.95 2.11
CA ILE A 79 9.00 11.87 3.07
C ILE A 79 9.02 12.45 4.49
N GLU A 80 7.92 12.28 5.24
CA GLU A 80 7.84 12.59 6.67
C GLU A 80 8.36 11.42 7.49
N ARG A 81 7.97 10.20 7.12
CA ARG A 81 8.40 8.99 7.80
C ARG A 81 8.48 7.80 6.86
N TYR A 82 9.47 6.94 7.10
CA TYR A 82 9.59 5.64 6.46
C TYR A 82 9.94 4.60 7.53
N VAL A 83 9.21 3.48 7.52
CA VAL A 83 9.53 2.29 8.33
C VAL A 83 9.57 1.10 7.37
N PRO A 84 10.70 0.37 7.29
CA PRO A 84 10.88 -0.65 6.28
C PRO A 84 10.06 -1.92 6.61
N PRO A 85 9.72 -2.78 5.61
CA PRO A 85 8.85 -3.94 5.83
C PRO A 85 9.39 -5.06 6.73
N ASP A 86 10.69 -5.06 7.01
CA ASP A 86 11.37 -5.96 7.92
C ASP A 86 11.40 -5.45 9.37
N ALA A 87 10.90 -4.23 9.62
CA ALA A 87 10.78 -3.69 10.97
C ALA A 87 9.75 -4.49 11.80
N PRO A 88 9.92 -4.53 13.13
CA PRO A 88 8.92 -5.09 14.04
C PRO A 88 7.54 -4.46 13.87
N ARG A 89 6.48 -5.27 13.99
CA ARG A 89 5.07 -4.84 13.83
C ARG A 89 4.73 -3.61 14.68
N ASN A 90 5.18 -3.56 15.92
CA ASN A 90 4.95 -2.43 16.82
C ASN A 90 5.60 -1.14 16.31
N GLU A 91 6.80 -1.21 15.73
CA GLU A 91 7.47 -0.05 15.16
C GLU A 91 6.71 0.52 13.95
N VAL A 92 6.16 -0.36 13.11
CA VAL A 92 5.32 0.04 11.96
C VAL A 92 4.04 0.74 12.45
N LEU A 93 3.39 0.22 13.50
CA LEU A 93 2.19 0.84 14.10
C LEU A 93 2.51 2.16 14.81
N ASP A 94 3.61 2.22 15.56
CA ASP A 94 4.10 3.47 16.18
C ASP A 94 4.50 4.51 15.12
N GLY A 95 4.84 4.03 13.92
CA GLY A 95 4.93 4.79 12.68
C GLY A 95 3.72 5.70 12.42
N LEU A 96 2.52 5.16 12.60
CA LEU A 96 1.25 5.81 12.27
C LEU A 96 0.71 6.72 13.38
N ARG A 97 1.18 6.55 14.61
CA ARG A 97 0.65 7.28 15.77
C ARG A 97 1.03 8.75 15.78
N GLY A 98 0.08 9.60 16.17
CA GLY A 98 0.30 11.02 16.49
C GLY A 98 0.63 11.92 15.30
N ARG A 99 0.32 11.51 14.06
CA ARG A 99 0.62 12.30 12.86
C ARG A 99 -0.31 13.51 12.75
N ILE A 100 0.25 14.61 12.27
CA ILE A 100 -0.44 15.88 12.03
C ILE A 100 -0.22 16.23 10.56
N GLY A 101 -1.30 16.60 9.88
CA GLY A 101 -1.27 17.01 8.49
C GLY A 101 -0.53 18.34 8.33
N SER A 102 0.47 18.40 7.45
CA SER A 102 1.24 19.63 7.22
C SER A 102 1.90 19.68 5.84
N GLY A 103 2.24 20.87 5.36
CA GLY A 103 2.87 21.07 4.05
C GLY A 103 1.92 20.88 2.86
N GLY A 104 2.46 21.01 1.65
CA GLY A 104 1.76 20.66 0.41
C GLY A 104 1.85 19.17 0.11
N THR A 105 1.29 18.69 -1.00
CA THR A 105 1.40 17.27 -1.38
C THR A 105 2.35 17.04 -2.56
N ASN A 106 3.10 15.94 -2.50
CA ASN A 106 3.85 15.39 -3.61
C ASN A 106 4.07 13.90 -3.39
N VAL A 107 3.39 13.05 -4.16
CA VAL A 107 3.49 11.59 -4.02
C VAL A 107 4.78 11.01 -4.60
N VAL A 108 5.50 11.76 -5.44
CA VAL A 108 6.67 11.28 -6.20
C VAL A 108 7.74 10.66 -5.29
N PRO A 109 8.18 11.30 -4.18
CA PRO A 109 9.16 10.70 -3.28
C PRO A 109 8.71 9.34 -2.71
N ALA A 110 7.42 9.19 -2.39
CA ALA A 110 6.89 7.94 -1.86
C ALA A 110 6.94 6.81 -2.91
N LEU A 111 6.62 7.12 -4.17
CA LEU A 111 6.74 6.16 -5.28
C LEU A 111 8.20 5.80 -5.58
N GLU A 112 9.14 6.73 -5.42
CA GLU A 112 10.57 6.45 -5.57
C GLU A 112 11.10 5.53 -4.47
N VAL A 113 10.66 5.72 -3.21
CA VAL A 113 10.93 4.80 -2.11
C VAL A 113 10.39 3.40 -2.44
N ALA A 114 9.14 3.31 -2.90
CA ALA A 114 8.53 2.05 -3.31
C ALA A 114 9.34 1.37 -4.42
N LYS A 115 9.75 2.11 -5.45
CA LYS A 115 10.52 1.56 -6.58
C LYS A 115 11.86 1.01 -6.12
N LYS A 116 12.58 1.74 -5.26
CA LYS A 116 13.86 1.29 -4.70
C LYS A 116 13.68 0.04 -3.85
N LEU A 117 12.67 0.02 -2.99
CA LEU A 117 12.34 -1.12 -2.13
C LEU A 117 12.05 -2.38 -2.95
N PHE A 118 11.15 -2.27 -3.93
CA PHE A 118 10.67 -3.43 -4.69
C PHE A 118 11.62 -3.93 -5.76
N GLY A 119 12.65 -3.14 -6.13
CA GLY A 119 13.72 -3.58 -7.03
C GLY A 119 14.50 -4.78 -6.50
N GLY A 120 14.63 -4.91 -5.17
CA GLY A 120 15.33 -6.02 -4.53
C GLY A 120 14.42 -7.16 -4.04
N MET A 121 13.10 -7.07 -4.24
CA MET A 121 12.15 -8.00 -3.64
C MET A 121 11.49 -8.91 -4.67
N ARG A 122 11.20 -10.14 -4.22
CA ARG A 122 10.45 -11.17 -4.96
C ARG A 122 9.09 -11.41 -4.27
N GLY A 123 8.23 -12.20 -4.90
CA GLY A 123 6.88 -12.49 -4.40
C GLY A 123 5.87 -11.41 -4.78
N ASP A 124 4.72 -11.43 -4.12
CA ASP A 124 3.68 -10.41 -4.35
C ASP A 124 4.12 -9.07 -3.74
N ARG A 125 3.98 -7.99 -4.50
CA ARG A 125 4.49 -6.66 -4.12
C ARG A 125 3.37 -5.66 -4.28
N VAL A 126 3.02 -5.01 -3.19
CA VAL A 126 1.83 -4.16 -3.11
C VAL A 126 2.20 -2.81 -2.57
N VAL A 127 1.88 -1.76 -3.33
CA VAL A 127 1.83 -0.39 -2.84
C VAL A 127 0.37 -0.09 -2.54
N CYS A 128 0.06 0.32 -1.31
CA CYS A 128 -1.28 0.77 -0.94
C CYS A 128 -1.25 2.26 -0.65
N LEU A 129 -1.93 3.08 -1.45
CA LEU A 129 -1.93 4.54 -1.35
C LEU A 129 -3.22 5.05 -0.73
N PHE A 130 -3.10 5.84 0.32
CA PHE A 130 -4.19 6.57 0.98
C PHE A 130 -3.95 8.06 0.78
N GLY A 131 -4.94 8.77 0.24
CA GLY A 131 -4.85 10.22 0.02
C GLY A 131 -6.17 10.83 -0.43
N ASP A 132 -6.20 12.15 -0.49
CA ASP A 132 -7.36 12.95 -0.90
C ASP A 132 -7.45 13.17 -2.43
N GLY A 133 -6.45 12.71 -3.19
CA GLY A 133 -6.43 12.75 -4.64
C GLY A 133 -5.54 13.83 -5.24
N ASP A 134 -4.91 14.68 -4.44
CA ASP A 134 -3.84 15.53 -4.96
C ASP A 134 -2.52 14.73 -5.06
N LEU A 135 -1.91 14.77 -6.24
CA LEU A 135 -0.71 13.99 -6.59
C LEU A 135 0.56 14.85 -6.61
N GLY A 136 0.44 16.19 -6.55
CA GLY A 136 1.53 17.10 -6.86
C GLY A 136 1.94 17.00 -8.33
N ASP A 137 3.17 16.57 -8.63
CA ASP A 137 3.62 16.33 -10.02
C ASP A 137 2.97 15.07 -10.60
N ARG A 138 1.73 15.24 -11.08
CA ARG A 138 0.90 14.19 -11.68
C ARG A 138 1.58 13.47 -12.83
N ARG A 139 2.34 14.17 -13.68
CA ARG A 139 3.02 13.57 -14.83
C ARG A 139 4.11 12.62 -14.36
N ARG A 140 4.93 13.04 -13.41
CA ARG A 140 6.00 12.22 -12.84
C ARG A 140 5.44 11.06 -12.01
N ALA A 141 4.40 11.30 -11.22
CA ALA A 141 3.72 10.27 -10.44
C ALA A 141 3.17 9.15 -11.34
N ARG A 142 2.48 9.51 -12.44
CA ARG A 142 2.00 8.52 -13.43
C ARG A 142 3.14 7.73 -14.06
N ALA A 143 4.25 8.39 -14.44
CA ALA A 143 5.40 7.71 -15.02
C ALA A 143 5.99 6.67 -14.05
N LEU A 144 6.22 7.04 -12.79
CA LEU A 144 6.73 6.13 -11.76
C LEU A 144 5.75 4.99 -11.45
N ALA A 145 4.45 5.28 -11.39
CA ALA A 145 3.43 4.25 -11.21
C ALA A 145 3.47 3.22 -12.35
N ARG A 146 3.64 3.67 -13.61
CA ARG A 146 3.79 2.77 -14.76
C ARG A 146 5.06 1.92 -14.66
N GLU A 147 6.17 2.50 -14.21
CA GLU A 147 7.40 1.75 -13.96
C GLU A 147 7.22 0.68 -12.87
N LEU A 148 6.57 1.01 -11.75
CA LEU A 148 6.22 0.07 -10.68
C LEU A 148 5.34 -1.07 -11.20
N CYS A 149 4.32 -0.75 -12.00
CA CYS A 149 3.46 -1.75 -12.62
C CYS A 149 4.23 -2.66 -13.58
N ALA A 150 5.14 -2.11 -14.39
CA ALA A 150 6.01 -2.88 -15.28
C ALA A 150 6.97 -3.79 -14.51
N MET A 151 7.35 -3.40 -13.29
CA MET A 151 8.10 -4.26 -12.37
C MET A 151 7.25 -5.40 -11.79
N GLY A 152 5.93 -5.40 -11.98
CA GLY A 152 5.00 -6.38 -11.41
C GLY A 152 4.54 -6.02 -9.99
N VAL A 153 4.61 -4.74 -9.60
CA VAL A 153 4.05 -4.23 -8.35
C VAL A 153 2.58 -3.89 -8.56
N ARG A 154 1.71 -4.33 -7.65
CA ARG A 154 0.29 -3.95 -7.62
C ARG A 154 0.13 -2.63 -6.87
N ILE A 155 -0.57 -1.69 -7.46
CA ILE A 155 -0.92 -0.42 -6.81
C ILE A 155 -2.41 -0.47 -6.46
N VAL A 156 -2.69 -0.44 -5.15
CA VAL A 156 -4.02 -0.40 -4.55
C VAL A 156 -4.23 1.03 -4.04
N VAL A 157 -5.39 1.61 -4.32
CA VAL A 157 -5.68 3.00 -3.94
C VAL A 157 -6.90 3.09 -3.03
N ARG A 158 -6.82 4.02 -2.08
CA ARG A 158 -7.86 4.37 -1.12
C ARG A 158 -8.04 5.88 -1.15
N GLY A 159 -9.06 6.30 -1.87
CA GLY A 159 -9.44 7.71 -1.91
C GLY A 159 -10.20 8.11 -0.65
N LEU A 160 -9.77 9.20 -0.03
CA LEU A 160 -10.42 9.78 1.14
C LEU A 160 -11.12 11.08 0.74
N GLY A 161 -12.43 11.01 0.54
CA GLY A 161 -13.24 12.14 0.08
C GLY A 161 -13.75 11.95 -1.35
N ARG A 162 -14.56 12.91 -1.80
CA ARG A 162 -15.27 12.83 -3.08
C ARG A 162 -14.28 13.02 -4.24
N GLY A 163 -14.21 12.07 -5.16
CA GLY A 163 -13.31 12.13 -6.34
C GLY A 163 -11.86 11.73 -6.05
N ALA A 164 -11.47 11.56 -4.78
CA ALA A 164 -10.12 11.15 -4.38
C ALA A 164 -9.73 9.79 -4.98
N ALA A 165 -10.67 8.85 -4.99
CA ALA A 165 -10.46 7.52 -5.53
C ALA A 165 -10.20 7.57 -7.04
N GLU A 166 -10.95 8.38 -7.78
CA GLU A 166 -10.77 8.56 -9.23
C GLU A 166 -9.41 9.20 -9.55
N ALA A 167 -9.01 10.25 -8.82
CA ALA A 167 -7.74 10.92 -9.01
C ALA A 167 -6.54 10.01 -8.70
N LEU A 168 -6.58 9.26 -7.59
CA LEU A 168 -5.57 8.25 -7.27
C LEU A 168 -5.60 7.07 -8.25
N GLY A 169 -6.78 6.77 -8.81
CA GLY A 169 -6.97 5.73 -9.82
C GLY A 169 -6.08 5.89 -11.05
N GLU A 170 -5.62 7.12 -11.34
CA GLU A 170 -4.63 7.37 -12.39
C GLU A 170 -3.29 6.64 -12.17
N LEU A 171 -2.94 6.34 -10.92
CA LEU A 171 -1.74 5.61 -10.54
C LEU A 171 -1.94 4.09 -10.58
N ALA A 172 -3.17 3.61 -10.73
CA ALA A 172 -3.44 2.18 -10.82
C ALA A 172 -2.83 1.58 -12.10
N CYS A 173 -2.40 0.32 -12.01
CA CYS A 173 -1.80 -0.38 -13.14
C CYS A 173 -2.80 -0.57 -14.30
N PRO A 174 -2.38 -0.40 -15.57
CA PRO A 174 -3.26 -0.56 -16.71
C PRO A 174 -3.49 -2.05 -17.02
N GLY A 175 -4.68 -2.40 -17.53
CA GLY A 175 -4.98 -3.73 -18.10
C GLY A 175 -5.23 -4.87 -17.10
N THR A 176 -5.00 -4.67 -15.80
CA THR A 176 -5.46 -5.63 -14.79
C THR A 176 -6.97 -5.36 -14.55
N GLN A 177 -7.81 -6.40 -14.50
CA GLN A 177 -9.28 -6.28 -14.31
C GLN A 177 -9.72 -6.66 -12.89
N ASP A 178 -8.93 -6.39 -11.86
CA ASP A 178 -9.46 -6.51 -10.50
C ASP A 178 -10.49 -5.38 -10.32
N GLY A 179 -11.78 -5.70 -10.23
CA GLY A 179 -12.85 -4.77 -9.87
C GLY A 179 -12.73 -4.17 -8.46
N GLU A 180 -11.53 -4.22 -7.88
CA GLU A 180 -11.20 -4.21 -6.45
C GLU A 180 -10.03 -3.24 -6.12
N ARG A 181 -9.47 -2.53 -7.13
CA ARG A 181 -8.33 -1.60 -6.98
C ARG A 181 -8.66 -0.31 -6.24
N LEU A 182 -9.91 0.11 -6.36
CA LEU A 182 -10.50 1.24 -5.67
C LEU A 182 -11.32 0.66 -4.53
N ILE A 183 -10.95 0.92 -3.28
CA ILE A 183 -11.92 0.79 -2.19
C ILE A 183 -12.31 2.19 -1.81
N THR A 184 -13.55 2.48 -2.13
CA THR A 184 -14.27 3.68 -1.73
C THR A 184 -14.66 3.53 -0.27
N ASP A 185 -14.26 4.48 0.59
CA ASP A 185 -14.86 4.60 1.92
C ASP A 185 -16.23 5.29 1.76
N GLU A 186 -17.24 4.48 1.39
CA GLU A 186 -18.56 4.99 0.98
C GLU A 186 -19.55 5.23 2.14
N ARG A 187 -19.13 5.20 3.41
CA ARG A 187 -20.07 5.48 4.53
C ARG A 187 -19.44 6.34 5.62
N GLY A 188 -19.72 7.64 5.56
CA GLY A 188 -19.53 8.53 6.71
C GLY A 188 -19.44 10.02 6.40
N ILE A 189 -20.16 10.51 5.39
CA ILE A 189 -20.33 11.96 5.19
C ILE A 189 -21.82 12.29 5.25
N THR A 190 -22.32 12.33 6.48
CA THR A 190 -23.33 13.28 6.97
C THR A 190 -22.98 13.55 8.41
#